data_AF-A0A210PFE5-F1
#
_entry.id   AF-A0A210PFE5-F1
#
_cell.length_a   1.000
_cell.length_b   1.000
_cell.length_c   1.000
_cell.angle_alpha   90.00
_cell.angle_beta   90.00
_cell.angle_gamma   90.00
#
_symmetry.space_group_name_H-M   'P 1'
#
loop_
_entity.id
_entity.type
_entity.pdbx_description
1 polymer ?
#
loop_
_entity_poly.entity_id
_entity_poly.type
_entity_poly.pdbx_seq_one_letter_code
_entity_poly.pdbx_strand_id
1 'polypeptide(L)'
;MMNFLSLKLEPPEEKYMNVVKAWQTPMNASSPDGEISIEWMPHEHPFASAGFRRNLCSVSERLSKIGSNRNVIILIHYYLHPARYLSPELYRHHVKNAVVAIKSLLQRSPNAKIVIKGPHSTTYPHSHVPYDFVAKFMEQVIYEEFKDIHNSVYYVDY
;
A
#
# COMPACT_ATOMS: atom_id res chain seq x y z
N MET A 1 -13.01 25.66 -21.00
CA MET A 1 -13.82 24.95 -19.97
C MET A 1 -13.40 23.51 -19.96
N MET A 2 -12.64 23.09 -18.95
CA MET A 2 -12.25 21.67 -18.77
C MET A 2 -13.39 20.96 -18.05
N ASN A 3 -13.99 19.99 -18.73
CA ASN A 3 -15.05 19.14 -18.19
C ASN A 3 -14.40 18.11 -17.27
N PHE A 4 -14.61 18.21 -15.96
CA PHE A 4 -14.23 17.17 -15.03
C PHE A 4 -15.15 15.96 -15.25
N LEU A 5 -14.60 14.85 -15.73
CA LEU A 5 -15.28 13.56 -15.77
C LEU A 5 -15.66 13.17 -14.34
N SER A 6 -16.97 13.21 -14.06
CA SER A 6 -17.54 12.71 -12.82
C SER A 6 -17.40 11.18 -12.80
N LEU A 7 -16.51 10.67 -11.95
CA LEU A 7 -16.51 9.28 -11.52
C LEU A 7 -17.82 9.04 -10.76
N LYS A 8 -18.81 8.42 -11.41
CA LYS A 8 -19.97 7.86 -10.72
C LYS A 8 -19.51 6.61 -9.98
N LEU A 9 -19.35 6.75 -8.67
CA LEU A 9 -19.28 5.61 -7.76
C LEU A 9 -20.71 5.13 -7.55
N GLU A 10 -21.10 4.05 -8.22
CA GLU A 10 -22.35 3.37 -7.85
C GLU A 10 -22.12 2.59 -6.55
N PRO A 11 -22.86 2.88 -5.47
CA PRO A 11 -22.78 2.05 -4.27
C PRO A 11 -23.34 0.66 -4.61
N PRO A 12 -22.64 -0.43 -4.24
CA PRO A 12 -23.17 -1.77 -4.46
C PRO A 12 -24.47 -1.94 -3.66
N GLU A 13 -25.49 -2.55 -4.30
CA GLU A 13 -26.79 -2.80 -3.68
C GLU A 13 -26.65 -3.46 -2.31
N GLU A 14 -27.13 -2.78 -1.28
CA GLU A 14 -27.17 -3.25 0.11
C GLU A 14 -28.21 -4.36 0.26
N LYS A 15 -27.89 -5.56 -0.21
CA LYS A 15 -28.63 -6.76 0.18
C LYS A 15 -27.63 -7.91 0.29
N TYR A 16 -27.44 -8.40 1.52
CA TYR A 16 -26.70 -9.61 1.89
C TYR A 16 -25.20 -9.52 2.22
N MET A 17 -24.71 -8.41 2.81
CA MET A 17 -23.40 -8.43 3.48
C MET A 17 -23.54 -8.77 4.97
N ASN A 18 -23.47 -10.07 5.30
CA ASN A 18 -22.88 -10.45 6.58
C ASN A 18 -21.51 -9.76 6.66
N VAL A 19 -21.33 -8.90 7.67
CA VAL A 19 -20.32 -7.83 7.71
C VAL A 19 -18.88 -8.38 7.71
N VAL A 20 -18.37 -8.72 6.52
CA VAL A 20 -16.93 -8.79 6.30
C VAL A 20 -16.46 -7.34 6.28
N LYS A 21 -15.71 -6.93 7.32
CA LYS A 21 -15.20 -5.56 7.43
C LYS A 21 -14.46 -5.18 6.14
N ALA A 22 -15.03 -4.25 5.37
CA ALA A 22 -14.61 -3.90 4.01
C ALA A 22 -13.11 -3.57 3.87
N TRP A 23 -12.47 -3.04 4.92
CA TRP A 23 -11.05 -2.68 4.90
C TRP A 23 -10.09 -3.89 4.80
N GLN A 24 -10.55 -5.11 5.08
CA GLN A 24 -9.75 -6.32 5.00
C GLN A 24 -9.94 -7.07 3.67
N THR A 25 -10.76 -6.57 2.75
CA THR A 25 -11.08 -7.26 1.51
C THR A 25 -10.47 -6.50 0.33
N PRO A 26 -9.84 -7.20 -0.64
CA PRO A 26 -9.50 -6.61 -1.92
C PRO A 26 -10.71 -5.93 -2.56
N MET A 27 -10.53 -4.73 -3.11
CA MET A 27 -11.55 -4.02 -3.87
C MET A 27 -10.99 -3.67 -5.24
N ASN A 28 -11.85 -3.65 -6.26
CA ASN A 28 -11.51 -3.16 -7.58
C ASN A 28 -12.58 -2.19 -8.08
N ALA A 29 -12.19 -1.28 -8.95
CA ALA A 29 -13.07 -0.42 -9.70
C ALA A 29 -12.45 -0.18 -11.07
N SER A 30 -13.30 -0.02 -12.09
CA SER A 30 -12.86 0.27 -13.46
C SER A 30 -13.70 1.39 -14.05
N SER A 31 -13.11 2.16 -14.97
CA SER A 31 -13.86 3.09 -15.82
C SER A 31 -14.87 2.33 -16.70
N PRO A 32 -15.95 2.97 -17.17
CA PRO A 32 -16.95 2.30 -18.01
C PRO A 32 -16.40 1.68 -19.30
N ASP A 33 -15.34 2.27 -19.85
CA ASP A 33 -14.61 1.77 -21.02
C ASP A 33 -13.55 0.70 -20.68
N GLY A 34 -13.26 0.49 -19.40
CA GLY A 34 -12.25 -0.44 -18.91
C GLY A 34 -10.80 -0.01 -19.15
N GLU A 35 -10.55 1.22 -19.62
CA GLU A 35 -9.19 1.72 -19.89
C GLU A 35 -8.39 1.97 -18.60
N ILE A 36 -9.09 2.33 -17.53
CA ILE A 36 -8.49 2.62 -16.22
C ILE A 36 -9.12 1.70 -15.19
N SER A 37 -8.28 0.99 -14.44
CA SER A 37 -8.70 0.27 -13.26
C SER A 37 -7.89 0.66 -12.04
N ILE A 38 -8.52 0.54 -10.87
CA ILE A 38 -7.91 0.76 -9.58
C ILE A 38 -8.17 -0.48 -8.73
N GLU A 39 -7.12 -0.98 -8.09
CA GLU A 39 -7.20 -2.10 -7.17
C GLU A 39 -6.70 -1.66 -5.79
N TRP A 40 -7.54 -1.85 -4.77
CA TRP A 40 -7.14 -1.75 -3.38
C TRP A 40 -6.85 -3.14 -2.84
N MET A 41 -5.64 -3.31 -2.30
CA MET A 41 -5.18 -4.60 -1.80
C MET A 41 -4.68 -4.43 -0.37
N PRO A 42 -5.33 -5.05 0.63
CA PRO A 42 -4.80 -5.05 1.98
C PRO A 42 -3.43 -5.75 1.98
N HIS A 43 -2.40 -5.02 2.36
CA HIS A 43 -1.07 -5.58 2.53
C HIS A 43 -0.96 -6.25 3.91
N GLU A 44 0.05 -7.11 4.03
CA GLU A 44 0.59 -7.79 5.22
C GLU A 44 -0.11 -7.54 6.56
N HIS A 45 -0.58 -8.61 7.19
CA HIS A 45 -0.96 -8.55 8.60
C HIS A 45 0.31 -8.44 9.45
N PRO A 46 0.43 -7.45 10.34
CA PRO A 46 1.54 -7.44 11.29
C PRO A 46 1.25 -8.33 12.51
N PHE A 47 0.07 -8.93 12.59
CA PHE A 47 -0.27 -9.84 13.67
C PHE A 47 -0.05 -11.28 13.23
N ALA A 48 0.68 -12.04 14.04
CA ALA A 48 0.56 -13.49 14.11
C ALA A 48 -0.80 -13.88 14.70
N SER A 49 -1.91 -13.44 14.10
CA SER A 49 -3.25 -13.78 14.58
C SER A 49 -3.65 -15.14 14.02
N ALA A 50 -4.18 -15.99 14.89
CA ALA A 50 -4.67 -17.34 14.60
C ALA A 50 -5.47 -17.41 13.27
N GLY A 51 -4.86 -18.02 12.26
CA GLY A 51 -5.51 -18.32 10.98
C GLY A 51 -4.83 -17.64 9.78
N PHE A 52 -4.36 -18.47 8.83
CA PHE A 52 -3.87 -18.03 7.54
C PHE A 52 -5.01 -17.36 6.75
N ARG A 53 -4.99 -16.03 6.65
CA ARG A 53 -5.93 -15.30 5.81
C ARG A 53 -5.41 -15.27 4.38
N ARG A 54 -6.03 -16.06 3.49
CA ARG A 54 -5.61 -16.23 2.08
C ARG A 54 -5.49 -14.92 1.28
N ASN A 55 -6.16 -13.85 1.72
CA ASN A 55 -6.19 -12.55 1.04
C ASN A 55 -5.10 -11.58 1.51
N LEU A 56 -4.33 -11.92 2.54
CA LEU A 56 -3.20 -11.13 3.01
C LEU A 56 -1.91 -11.69 2.41
N CYS A 57 -1.14 -10.78 1.81
CA CYS A 57 -0.02 -11.11 0.95
C CYS A 57 1.00 -9.97 1.06
N SER A 58 2.29 -10.32 0.99
CA SER A 58 3.35 -9.32 1.09
C SER A 58 3.33 -8.35 -0.06
N VAL A 59 3.78 -7.11 0.18
CA VAL A 59 3.95 -6.16 -0.94
C VAL A 59 4.88 -6.76 -1.97
N SER A 60 5.97 -7.41 -1.53
CA SER A 60 6.89 -8.10 -2.44
C SER A 60 6.22 -9.19 -3.28
N GLU A 61 5.35 -10.01 -2.68
CA GLU A 61 4.60 -11.06 -3.39
C GLU A 61 3.53 -10.48 -4.32
N ARG A 62 2.89 -9.36 -3.96
CA ARG A 62 1.96 -8.67 -4.87
C ARG A 62 2.69 -8.11 -6.07
N LEU A 63 3.81 -7.45 -5.86
CA LEU A 63 4.62 -6.88 -6.93
C LEU A 63 5.18 -7.97 -7.86
N SER A 64 5.56 -9.14 -7.33
CA SER A 64 6.08 -10.24 -8.14
C SER A 64 5.04 -10.84 -9.09
N LYS A 65 3.74 -10.75 -8.74
CA LYS A 65 2.62 -11.20 -9.59
C LYS A 65 2.28 -10.22 -10.72
N ILE A 66 2.78 -8.99 -10.67
CA ILE A 66 2.59 -8.03 -11.76
C ILE A 66 3.48 -8.45 -12.94
N GLY A 67 2.83 -8.70 -14.08
CA GLY A 67 3.50 -9.10 -15.33
C GLY A 67 4.45 -8.05 -15.90
N SER A 68 5.07 -8.40 -17.02
CA SER A 68 6.01 -7.53 -17.75
C SER A 68 5.30 -6.51 -18.65
N ASN A 69 5.99 -5.43 -19.00
CA ASN A 69 5.53 -4.36 -19.90
C ASN A 69 4.21 -3.70 -19.46
N ARG A 70 3.98 -3.61 -18.15
CA ARG A 70 2.76 -3.01 -17.60
C ARG A 70 2.91 -1.50 -17.48
N ASN A 71 1.87 -0.76 -17.86
CA ASN A 71 1.71 0.66 -17.56
C ASN A 71 0.82 0.78 -16.32
N VAL A 72 1.44 0.87 -15.15
CA VAL A 72 0.73 0.83 -13.85
C VAL A 72 1.33 1.84 -12.89
N ILE A 73 0.47 2.43 -12.05
CA ILE A 73 0.87 3.24 -10.91
C ILE A 73 0.62 2.41 -9.66
N ILE A 74 1.63 2.31 -8.80
CA ILE A 74 1.56 1.50 -7.57
C ILE A 74 1.81 2.42 -6.39
N LEU A 75 0.80 2.51 -5.53
CA LEU A 75 0.90 3.22 -4.26
C LEU A 75 1.10 2.21 -3.13
N ILE A 76 2.21 2.36 -2.39
CA ILE A 76 2.54 1.55 -1.22
C ILE A 76 2.45 2.45 0.01
N HIS A 77 1.71 2.01 1.02
CA HIS A 77 1.56 2.74 2.28
C HIS A 77 1.90 1.83 3.46
N TYR A 78 3.07 2.04 4.07
CA TYR A 78 3.61 1.21 5.14
C TYR A 78 3.55 1.90 6.51
N TYR A 79 2.35 2.24 6.96
CA TYR A 79 2.17 2.96 8.22
C TYR A 79 0.96 2.46 9.02
N LEU A 80 0.88 2.88 10.29
CA LEU A 80 -0.11 2.56 11.31
C LEU A 80 -0.10 1.10 11.78
N HIS A 81 -0.47 0.14 10.92
CA HIS A 81 -0.50 -1.27 11.33
C HIS A 81 0.92 -1.84 11.53
N PRO A 82 1.85 -1.71 10.57
CA PRO A 82 3.23 -2.13 10.79
C PRO A 82 3.87 -1.40 11.97
N ALA A 83 3.60 -0.09 12.10
CA ALA A 83 4.08 0.78 13.17
C ALA A 83 3.71 0.32 14.57
N ARG A 84 2.51 -0.26 14.71
CA ARG A 84 1.96 -0.65 16.00
C ARG A 84 2.39 -2.05 16.46
N TYR A 85 2.77 -2.92 15.52
CA TYR A 85 2.81 -4.36 15.80
C TYR A 85 4.09 -5.06 15.36
N LEU A 86 4.89 -4.47 14.47
CA LEU A 86 6.17 -5.03 14.08
C LEU A 86 7.30 -4.48 14.94
N SER A 87 8.30 -5.31 15.20
CA SER A 87 9.57 -4.80 15.68
C SER A 87 10.23 -3.94 14.58
N PRO A 88 11.10 -2.98 14.96
CA PRO A 88 11.93 -2.21 14.04
C PRO A 88 12.61 -3.05 12.94
N GLU A 89 13.15 -4.21 13.31
CA GLU A 89 13.90 -5.11 12.43
C GLU A 89 12.98 -5.82 11.45
N LEU A 90 11.82 -6.31 11.92
CA LEU A 90 10.82 -6.92 11.06
C LEU A 90 10.27 -5.90 10.06
N TYR A 91 9.95 -4.69 10.50
CA TYR A 91 9.53 -3.62 9.60
C TYR A 91 10.56 -3.37 8.50
N ARG A 92 11.84 -3.18 8.87
CA ARG A 92 12.93 -3.02 7.89
C ARG A 92 13.03 -4.20 6.93
N HIS A 93 12.83 -5.43 7.40
CA HIS A 93 12.82 -6.61 6.53
C HIS A 93 11.72 -6.55 5.46
N HIS A 94 10.49 -6.15 5.83
CA HIS A 94 9.41 -5.96 4.86
C HIS A 94 9.72 -4.87 3.83
N VAL A 95 10.23 -3.73 4.30
CA VAL A 95 10.64 -2.61 3.43
C VAL A 95 11.72 -3.07 2.45
N LYS A 96 12.76 -3.77 2.93
CA LYS A 96 13.84 -4.32 2.09
C LYS A 96 13.32 -5.29 1.02
N ASN A 97 12.41 -6.19 1.40
CA ASN A 97 11.79 -7.12 0.45
C ASN A 97 10.95 -6.39 -0.61
N ALA A 98 10.24 -5.32 -0.22
CA ALA A 98 9.53 -4.48 -1.16
C ALA A 98 10.49 -3.79 -2.13
N VAL A 99 11.62 -3.25 -1.67
CA VAL A 99 12.66 -2.64 -2.53
C VAL A 99 13.20 -3.64 -3.57
N VAL A 100 13.49 -4.88 -3.17
CA VAL A 100 13.92 -5.93 -4.11
C VAL A 100 12.85 -6.20 -5.16
N ALA A 101 11.59 -6.33 -4.75
CA ALA A 101 10.49 -6.58 -5.67
C ALA A 101 10.19 -5.39 -6.59
N ILE A 102 10.35 -4.15 -6.11
CA ILE A 102 10.26 -2.92 -6.90
C ILE A 102 11.35 -2.90 -7.98
N LYS A 103 12.61 -3.13 -7.61
CA LYS A 103 13.72 -3.20 -8.57
C LYS A 103 13.43 -4.21 -9.68
N SER A 104 12.98 -5.40 -9.29
CA SER A 104 12.59 -6.46 -10.23
C SER A 104 11.41 -6.04 -11.12
N LEU A 105 10.40 -5.36 -10.58
CA LEU A 105 9.26 -4.86 -11.35
C LEU A 105 9.69 -3.81 -12.36
N LEU A 106 10.50 -2.84 -11.95
CA LEU A 106 10.96 -1.76 -12.84
C LEU A 106 11.84 -2.29 -13.98
N GLN A 107 12.58 -3.38 -13.75
CA GLN A 107 13.31 -4.07 -14.82
C GLN A 107 12.38 -4.68 -15.87
N ARG A 108 11.28 -5.32 -15.46
CA ARG A 108 10.33 -5.98 -16.39
C ARG A 108 9.23 -5.07 -16.92
N SER A 109 8.98 -3.94 -16.25
CA SER A 109 7.94 -2.95 -16.56
C SER A 109 8.47 -1.53 -16.33
N PRO A 110 9.34 -1.02 -17.22
CA PRO A 110 9.99 0.29 -17.03
C PRO A 110 9.02 1.50 -16.98
N ASN A 111 7.80 1.33 -17.51
CA ASN A 111 6.76 2.35 -17.46
C ASN A 111 6.00 2.39 -16.13
N ALA A 112 6.20 1.40 -15.25
CA ALA A 112 5.56 1.39 -13.95
C ALA A 112 6.05 2.57 -13.10
N LYS A 113 5.13 3.19 -12.34
CA LYS A 113 5.43 4.27 -11.41
C LYS A 113 5.20 3.80 -9.99
N ILE A 114 6.17 4.03 -9.13
CA ILE A 114 6.11 3.64 -7.72
C ILE A 114 5.94 4.89 -6.87
N VAL A 115 4.91 4.89 -6.04
CA VAL A 115 4.60 5.94 -5.09
C VAL A 115 4.63 5.35 -3.69
N ILE A 116 5.43 5.92 -2.81
CA ILE A 116 5.49 5.57 -1.39
C ILE A 116 4.75 6.66 -0.62
N LYS A 117 3.63 6.30 0.00
CA LYS A 117 2.89 7.21 0.88
C LYS A 117 3.48 7.12 2.29
N GLY A 118 3.96 8.26 2.79
CA GLY A 118 4.49 8.41 4.14
C GLY A 118 3.47 8.19 5.25
N PRO A 119 3.92 8.22 6.52
CA PRO A 119 3.05 8.26 7.68
C PRO A 119 2.03 9.38 7.64
N HIS A 120 0.79 9.10 8.02
CA HIS A 120 -0.23 10.13 8.26
C HIS A 120 -0.38 10.35 9.78
N SER A 121 -0.81 11.53 10.22
CA SER A 121 -1.09 11.74 11.65
C SER A 121 -2.13 10.74 12.17
N THR A 122 -1.89 10.22 13.38
CA THR A 122 -2.86 9.37 14.09
C THR A 122 -2.97 9.79 15.53
N THR A 123 -4.18 10.21 15.91
CA THR A 123 -4.53 10.54 17.29
C THR A 123 -5.56 9.53 17.78
N TYR A 124 -5.34 8.92 18.94
CA TYR A 124 -6.38 8.13 19.60
C TYR A 124 -7.11 9.03 20.60
N PRO A 125 -8.45 9.03 20.64
CA PRO A 125 -9.22 9.86 21.56
C PRO A 125 -8.86 9.69 23.04
N HIS A 126 -8.21 8.57 23.39
CA HIS A 126 -7.90 8.20 24.77
C HIS A 126 -6.42 7.91 25.01
N SER A 127 -5.55 8.15 24.03
CA SER A 127 -4.11 8.01 24.24
C SER A 127 -3.35 9.14 23.52
N HIS A 128 -2.78 10.05 24.30
CA HIS A 128 -1.84 11.07 23.83
C HIS A 128 -0.44 10.46 23.60
N VAL A 129 -0.39 9.29 22.97
CA VAL A 129 0.88 8.63 22.65
C VAL A 129 1.53 9.40 21.49
N PRO A 130 2.82 9.78 21.59
CA PRO A 130 3.52 10.52 20.55
C PRO A 130 3.88 9.59 19.38
N TYR A 131 2.88 9.18 18.60
CA TYR A 131 3.07 8.34 17.41
C TYR A 131 3.94 9.00 16.33
N ASP A 132 4.16 10.31 16.43
CA ASP A 132 5.07 11.07 15.58
C ASP A 132 6.51 10.56 15.68
N PHE A 133 6.97 10.15 16.87
CA PHE A 133 8.30 9.53 17.02
C PHE A 133 8.38 8.21 16.23
N VAL A 134 7.30 7.41 16.27
CA VAL A 134 7.24 6.14 15.52
C VAL A 134 7.24 6.42 14.02
N ALA A 135 6.51 7.46 13.58
CA ALA A 135 6.53 7.91 12.18
C ALA A 135 7.96 8.23 11.73
N LYS A 136 8.74 8.98 12.52
CA LYS A 136 10.14 9.30 12.20
C LYS A 136 11.04 8.08 12.04
N PHE A 137 10.88 7.07 12.91
CA PHE A 137 11.62 5.82 12.74
C PHE A 137 11.26 5.12 11.42
N MET A 138 9.96 5.07 11.08
CA MET A 138 9.51 4.44 9.83
C MET A 138 9.99 5.17 8.58
N GLU A 139 9.91 6.50 8.60
CA GLU A 139 10.47 7.38 7.56
C GLU A 139 11.95 7.11 7.35
N GLN A 140 12.73 7.02 8.43
CA GLN A 140 14.16 6.73 8.38
C GLN A 140 14.44 5.39 7.70
N VAL A 141 13.70 4.33 8.06
CA VAL A 141 13.84 3.01 7.43
C VAL A 141 13.49 3.07 5.94
N ILE A 142 12.39 3.73 5.56
CA ILE A 142 12.03 3.91 4.15
C ILE A 142 13.16 4.66 3.42
N TYR A 143 13.64 5.77 3.97
CA TYR A 143 14.71 6.56 3.37
C TYR A 143 15.98 5.73 3.13
N GLU A 144 16.44 5.01 4.16
CA GLU A 144 17.66 4.21 4.11
C GLU A 144 17.57 3.03 3.14
N GLU A 145 16.46 2.28 3.15
CA GLU A 145 16.30 1.10 2.29
C GLU A 145 16.05 1.48 0.82
N PHE A 146 15.42 2.64 0.57
CA PHE A 146 15.14 3.12 -0.79
C PHE A 146 16.30 3.92 -1.41
N LYS A 147 17.39 4.19 -0.68
CA LYS A 147 18.49 5.08 -1.13
C LYS A 147 19.01 4.80 -2.54
N ASP A 148 19.07 3.54 -2.94
CA ASP A 148 19.59 3.14 -4.26
C ASP A 148 18.58 3.33 -5.39
N ILE A 149 17.32 3.62 -5.08
CA ILE A 149 16.20 3.74 -6.03
C ILE A 149 15.40 5.03 -5.87
N HIS A 150 15.90 6.02 -5.12
CA HIS A 150 15.22 7.31 -4.91
C HIS A 150 14.81 7.99 -6.22
N ASN A 151 15.64 7.90 -7.27
CA ASN A 151 15.33 8.47 -8.58
C ASN A 151 14.23 7.72 -9.36
N SER A 152 13.77 6.58 -8.86
CA SER A 152 12.76 5.73 -9.51
C SER A 152 11.46 5.61 -8.71
N VAL A 153 11.36 6.33 -7.59
CA VAL A 153 10.18 6.32 -6.72
C VAL A 153 9.77 7.75 -6.37
N TYR A 154 8.49 7.96 -6.15
CA TYR A 154 7.96 9.21 -5.63
C TYR A 154 7.59 9.01 -4.16
N TYR A 155 8.09 9.86 -3.27
CA TYR A 155 7.66 9.89 -1.88
C TYR A 155 6.62 11.00 -1.69
N VAL A 156 5.48 10.66 -1.06
CA VAL A 156 4.41 11.62 -0.76
C VAL A 156 4.28 11.74 0.75
N ASP A 157 4.59 12.93 1.25
CA ASP A 157 4.42 13.34 2.63
C ASP A 157 3.03 14.00 2.80
N TYR A 158 2.14 13.40 3.59
CA TYR A 158 0.78 13.89 3.82
C TYR A 158 0.14 13.32 5.10
#